data_AF-A0A0Q9TWL9-F1
#
_entry.id   AF-A0A0Q9TWL9-F1
#
_cell.length_a   1.000
_cell.length_b   1.000
_cell.length_c   1.000
_cell.angle_alpha   90.00
_cell.angle_beta   90.00
_cell.angle_gamma   90.00
#
_symmetry.space_group_name_H-M   'P 1'
#
loop_
_entity.id
_entity.type
_entity.pdbx_description
1 polymer ?
#
loop_
_entity_poly.entity_id
_entity_poly.type
_entity_poly.pdbx_seq_one_letter_code
_entity_poly.pdbx_strand_id
1 'polypeptide(L)'
;MEPHVVAGTSPRDGVDTVFGAADDTDDHLTPVETYLLEALERLDAAESRALQLEAALAHSRDIGAAIGILMALRRLTREEAFDDLRRASMARNVKLHLLALEVVETGSISRG
;
A
#
# COMPACT_ATOMS: atom_id res chain seq x y z
N MET A 1 65.09 24.99 45.79
CA MET A 1 64.29 23.79 45.45
C MET A 1 62.85 24.15 45.70
N GLU A 2 62.08 24.22 44.62
CA GLU A 2 60.87 25.05 44.45
C GLU A 2 59.60 24.49 45.13
N PRO A 3 58.58 25.34 45.40
CA PRO A 3 57.31 24.91 45.95
C PRO A 3 56.48 24.17 44.90
N HIS A 4 56.05 22.94 45.23
CA HIS A 4 55.19 22.14 44.37
C HIS A 4 53.76 22.71 44.43
N VAL A 5 53.35 23.39 43.36
CA VAL A 5 51.96 23.85 43.18
C VAL A 5 51.10 22.63 42.85
N VAL A 6 50.09 22.34 43.68
CA VAL A 6 49.04 21.38 43.35
C VAL A 6 48.05 22.10 42.43
N ALA A 7 48.10 21.77 41.14
CA ALA A 7 47.13 22.23 40.16
C ALA A 7 45.75 21.68 40.56
N GLY A 8 44.77 22.57 40.74
CA GLY A 8 43.40 22.19 41.05
C GLY A 8 42.81 21.37 39.92
N THR A 9 42.43 20.12 40.21
CA THR A 9 41.48 19.40 39.38
C THR A 9 40.12 20.08 39.53
N SER A 10 39.73 20.85 38.52
CA SER A 10 38.42 21.47 38.46
C SER A 10 37.36 20.36 38.42
N PRO A 11 36.34 20.36 39.31
CA PRO A 11 35.26 19.38 39.28
C PRO A 11 34.49 19.32 37.95
N ARG A 12 34.67 20.31 37.08
CA ARG A 12 34.04 20.38 35.76
C ARG A 12 34.57 19.33 34.77
N ASP A 13 35.85 18.97 34.83
CA ASP A 13 36.43 17.93 33.96
C ASP A 13 35.90 16.52 34.30
N GLY A 14 35.49 16.31 35.55
CA GLY A 14 34.92 15.05 36.01
C GLY A 14 33.43 14.88 35.72
N VAL A 15 32.68 15.96 35.49
CA VAL A 15 31.23 15.89 35.21
C VAL A 15 30.92 15.83 33.72
N ASP A 16 31.75 16.45 32.88
CA ASP A 16 31.62 16.33 31.42
C ASP A 16 31.93 14.90 30.96
N THR A 17 32.78 14.14 31.67
CA THR A 17 33.01 12.71 31.39
C THR A 17 31.91 11.78 31.92
N VAL A 18 31.09 12.23 32.87
CA VAL A 18 29.97 11.43 33.41
C VAL A 18 28.68 11.65 32.61
N PHE A 19 28.53 12.81 31.94
CA PHE A 19 27.31 13.17 31.22
C PHE A 19 27.52 13.62 29.76
N GLY A 20 28.75 13.58 29.23
CA GLY A 20 29.06 14.05 27.86
C GLY A 20 30.03 13.12 27.12
N ALA A 21 29.61 12.72 25.93
CA ALA A 21 30.39 12.08 24.87
C ALA A 21 30.67 10.56 25.01
N ALA A 22 29.63 9.76 24.74
CA ALA A 22 29.67 9.04 23.48
C ALA A 22 28.57 9.61 22.57
N ASP A 23 28.97 10.57 21.75
CA ASP A 23 28.24 11.04 20.55
C ASP A 23 28.30 9.93 19.46
N ASP A 24 27.97 8.70 19.88
CA ASP A 24 28.14 7.47 19.11
C ASP A 24 27.16 6.41 19.65
N THR A 25 25.95 6.83 20.08
CA THR A 25 24.81 5.90 20.02
C THR A 25 24.53 5.71 18.54
N ASP A 26 25.30 4.79 17.95
CA ASP A 26 24.88 3.88 16.90
C ASP A 26 23.45 4.19 16.48
N ASP A 27 23.30 4.85 15.33
CA ASP A 27 22.06 4.98 14.57
C ASP A 27 21.66 3.59 14.03
N HIS A 28 21.64 2.61 14.94
CA HIS A 28 21.44 1.21 14.71
C HIS A 28 20.25 0.81 15.56
N LEU A 29 19.18 0.49 14.85
CA LEU A 29 18.01 -0.13 15.45
C LEU A 29 18.44 -1.34 16.28
N THR A 30 17.92 -1.42 17.50
CA THR A 30 18.07 -2.63 18.30
C THR A 30 17.49 -3.82 17.54
N PRO A 31 17.96 -5.06 17.78
CA PRO A 31 17.42 -6.24 17.09
C PRO A 31 15.89 -6.39 17.23
N VAL A 32 15.32 -5.93 18.35
CA VAL A 32 13.88 -5.92 18.58
C VAL A 32 13.17 -4.89 17.69
N GLU A 33 13.73 -3.69 17.56
CA GLU A 33 13.17 -2.66 16.68
C GLU A 33 13.26 -3.07 15.21
N THR A 34 14.40 -3.64 14.78
CA THR A 34 14.54 -4.20 13.43
C THR A 34 13.51 -5.28 13.16
N TYR A 35 13.33 -6.23 14.09
CA TYR A 35 12.30 -7.27 13.96
C TYR A 35 10.88 -6.68 13.88
N LEU A 36 10.58 -5.68 14.70
CA LEU A 36 9.26 -5.04 14.70
C LEU A 36 9.00 -4.31 13.37
N LEU A 37 9.98 -3.59 12.83
CA LEU A 37 9.86 -2.93 11.53
C LEU A 37 9.60 -3.94 10.41
N GLU A 38 10.37 -5.03 10.35
CA GLU A 38 10.16 -6.09 9.36
C GLU A 38 8.78 -6.74 9.52
N ALA A 39 8.30 -6.95 10.75
CA ALA A 39 6.99 -7.50 11.01
C ALA A 39 5.86 -6.56 10.55
N LEU A 40 6.00 -5.25 10.79
CA LEU A 40 5.05 -4.23 10.35
C LEU A 40 5.03 -4.10 8.83
N GLU A 41 6.18 -4.11 8.17
CA GLU A 41 6.26 -4.07 6.70
C GLU A 41 5.58 -5.29 6.07
N ARG A 42 5.81 -6.48 6.63
CA ARG A 42 5.13 -7.71 6.18
C ARG A 42 3.63 -7.67 6.39
N LEU A 43 3.17 -7.07 7.50
CA LEU A 43 1.75 -6.90 7.78
C LEU A 43 1.11 -5.94 6.77
N ASP A 44 1.70 -4.76 6.57
CA ASP A 44 1.22 -3.78 5.59
C ASP A 44 1.17 -4.36 4.16
N ALA A 45 2.22 -5.09 3.76
CA ALA A 45 2.25 -5.76 2.48
C ALA A 45 1.16 -6.85 2.36
N ALA A 46 0.86 -7.57 3.44
CA ALA A 46 -0.20 -8.58 3.46
C ALA A 46 -1.59 -7.93 3.38
N GLU A 47 -1.83 -6.87 4.15
CA GLU A 47 -3.09 -6.11 4.13
C GLU A 47 -3.33 -5.47 2.75
N SER A 48 -2.32 -4.81 2.19
CA SER A 48 -2.38 -4.23 0.84
C SER A 48 -2.73 -5.28 -0.22
N ARG A 49 -2.13 -6.48 -0.14
CA ARG A 49 -2.46 -7.59 -1.05
C ARG A 49 -3.90 -8.09 -0.84
N ALA A 50 -4.34 -8.23 0.40
CA ALA A 50 -5.71 -8.66 0.70
C ALA A 50 -6.72 -7.68 0.10
N LEU A 51 -6.54 -6.38 0.31
CA LEU A 51 -7.41 -5.33 -0.25
C LEU A 51 -7.42 -5.36 -1.78
N GLN A 52 -6.26 -5.52 -2.43
CA GLN A 52 -6.18 -5.62 -3.89
C GLN A 52 -6.91 -6.85 -4.43
N LEU A 53 -6.77 -8.00 -3.76
CA LEU A 53 -7.45 -9.24 -4.13
C LEU A 53 -8.97 -9.14 -3.94
N GLU A 54 -9.41 -8.57 -2.82
CA GLU A 54 -10.83 -8.33 -2.56
C GLU A 54 -11.45 -7.43 -3.63
N ALA A 55 -10.78 -6.32 -3.97
CA ALA A 55 -11.20 -5.45 -5.05
C ALA A 55 -11.23 -6.18 -6.41
N ALA A 56 -10.20 -6.97 -6.73
CA ALA A 56 -10.15 -7.74 -7.97
C ALA A 56 -11.30 -8.77 -8.06
N LEU A 57 -11.64 -9.43 -6.95
CA LEU A 57 -12.76 -10.37 -6.88
C LEU A 57 -14.11 -9.66 -7.04
N ALA A 58 -14.30 -8.51 -6.38
CA ALA A 58 -15.49 -7.69 -6.53
C ALA A 58 -15.67 -7.27 -8.00
N HIS A 59 -14.63 -6.70 -8.62
CA HIS A 59 -14.64 -6.35 -10.02
C HIS A 59 -14.96 -7.55 -10.93
N SER A 60 -14.37 -8.71 -10.67
CA SER A 60 -14.62 -9.92 -11.46
C SER A 60 -16.08 -10.36 -11.40
N ARG A 61 -16.73 -10.25 -10.23
CA ARG A 61 -18.15 -10.55 -10.06
C ARG A 61 -19.04 -9.59 -10.83
N ASP A 62 -18.79 -8.29 -10.74
CA ASP A 62 -19.57 -7.27 -11.46
C ASP A 62 -19.45 -7.45 -12.97
N ILE A 63 -18.23 -7.70 -13.46
CA ILE A 63 -17.97 -7.99 -14.87
C ILE A 63 -18.71 -9.25 -15.32
N GLY A 64 -18.65 -10.32 -14.53
CA GLY A 64 -19.39 -11.55 -14.82
C GLY A 64 -20.91 -11.35 -14.86
N ALA A 65 -21.46 -10.58 -13.92
CA ALA A 65 -22.88 -10.25 -13.87
C ALA A 65 -23.31 -9.43 -15.08
N ALA A 66 -22.56 -8.37 -15.43
CA ALA A 66 -22.80 -7.56 -16.62
C ALA A 66 -22.78 -8.39 -17.91
N ILE A 67 -21.80 -9.28 -18.06
CA ILE A 67 -21.74 -10.21 -19.19
C ILE A 67 -23.02 -11.05 -19.26
N GLY A 68 -23.44 -11.65 -18.13
CA GLY A 68 -24.66 -12.45 -18.06
C GLY A 68 -25.93 -11.66 -18.46
N ILE A 69 -26.04 -10.41 -17.99
CA ILE A 69 -27.13 -9.51 -18.34
C ILE A 69 -27.16 -9.22 -19.85
N LEU A 70 -26.01 -8.87 -20.44
CA LEU A 70 -25.91 -8.61 -21.89
C LEU A 70 -26.22 -9.84 -22.72
N MET A 71 -25.74 -11.03 -22.30
CA MET A 71 -26.09 -12.29 -22.95
C MET A 71 -27.60 -12.53 -22.94
N ALA A 72 -28.26 -12.32 -21.80
CA ALA A 72 -29.70 -12.55 -21.65
C ALA A 72 -30.55 -11.56 -22.47
N LEU A 73 -30.23 -10.26 -22.39
CA LEU A 73 -31.03 -9.20 -22.99
C LEU A 73 -30.78 -9.04 -24.49
N ARG A 74 -29.53 -9.24 -24.95
CA ARG A 74 -29.12 -8.99 -26.34
C ARG A 74 -28.78 -10.26 -27.12
N ARG A 75 -28.97 -11.44 -26.52
CA ARG A 75 -28.69 -12.76 -27.12
C ARG A 75 -27.26 -12.91 -27.62
N LEU A 76 -26.32 -12.28 -26.92
CA LEU A 76 -24.90 -12.38 -27.20
C LEU A 76 -24.30 -13.65 -26.61
N THR A 77 -23.24 -14.15 -27.23
CA THR A 77 -22.33 -15.08 -26.58
C THR A 77 -21.55 -14.37 -25.47
N ARG A 78 -20.92 -15.16 -24.59
CA ARG A 78 -20.04 -14.63 -23.54
C ARG A 78 -18.92 -13.76 -24.11
N GLU A 79 -18.30 -14.21 -25.20
CA GLU A 79 -17.18 -13.53 -25.85
C GLU A 79 -17.63 -12.19 -26.44
N GLU A 80 -18.73 -12.17 -27.20
CA GLU A 80 -19.30 -10.94 -27.76
C GLU A 80 -19.69 -9.92 -26.68
N ALA A 81 -20.30 -10.39 -25.57
CA ALA A 81 -20.67 -9.53 -24.46
C ALA A 81 -19.44 -8.92 -23.77
N PHE A 82 -18.38 -9.70 -23.57
CA PHE A 82 -17.12 -9.20 -23.01
C PHE A 82 -16.44 -8.20 -23.96
N ASP A 83 -16.41 -8.49 -25.26
CA ASP A 83 -15.85 -7.58 -26.26
C ASP A 83 -16.66 -6.29 -26.40
N ASP A 84 -17.97 -6.33 -26.19
CA ASP A 84 -18.82 -5.15 -26.11
C ASP A 84 -18.44 -4.26 -24.91
N LEU A 85 -18.29 -4.84 -23.72
CA LEU A 85 -17.81 -4.14 -22.53
C LEU A 85 -16.41 -3.54 -22.75
N ARG A 86 -15.49 -4.33 -23.32
CA ARG A 86 -14.12 -3.90 -23.61
C ARG A 86 -14.09 -2.71 -24.57
N ARG A 87 -14.83 -2.79 -25.67
CA ARG A 87 -14.88 -1.69 -26.65
C ARG A 87 -15.48 -0.41 -26.06
N ALA A 88 -16.54 -0.51 -25.27
CA ALA A 88 -17.12 0.65 -24.60
C ALA A 88 -16.16 1.26 -23.56
N SER A 89 -15.42 0.42 -22.82
CA SER A 89 -14.40 0.86 -21.85
C SER A 89 -13.29 1.63 -22.52
N MET A 90 -12.79 1.13 -23.65
CA MET A 90 -11.75 1.81 -24.43
C MET A 90 -12.28 3.11 -25.05
N ALA A 91 -13.49 3.10 -25.63
CA ALA A 91 -14.08 4.28 -26.24
C ALA A 91 -14.35 5.41 -25.23
N ARG A 92 -14.74 5.06 -24.00
CA ARG A 92 -15.03 6.02 -22.92
C ARG A 92 -13.82 6.36 -22.05
N ASN A 93 -12.71 5.65 -22.20
CA ASN A 93 -11.55 5.71 -21.30
C ASN A 93 -11.95 5.53 -19.81
N VAL A 94 -12.83 4.56 -19.54
CA VAL A 94 -13.35 4.25 -18.20
C VAL A 94 -12.95 2.84 -17.82
N LYS A 95 -12.61 2.62 -16.54
CA LYS A 95 -12.27 1.28 -16.02
C LYS A 95 -13.43 0.31 -16.27
N LEU A 96 -13.09 -0.88 -16.80
CA LEU A 96 -14.07 -1.87 -17.26
C LEU A 96 -15.06 -2.31 -16.16
N HIS A 97 -14.65 -2.39 -14.89
CA HIS A 97 -15.56 -2.73 -13.78
C HIS A 97 -16.62 -1.66 -13.50
N LEU A 98 -16.32 -0.37 -13.70
CA LEU A 98 -17.31 0.70 -13.53
C LEU A 98 -18.39 0.62 -14.60
N LEU A 99 -17.98 0.32 -15.83
CA LEU A 99 -18.90 0.05 -16.94
C LEU A 99 -19.73 -1.21 -16.71
N ALA A 100 -19.14 -2.25 -16.14
CA ALA A 100 -19.89 -3.43 -15.75
C ALA A 100 -20.95 -3.10 -14.69
N LEU A 101 -20.61 -2.30 -13.68
CA LEU A 101 -21.57 -1.85 -12.68
C LEU A 101 -22.73 -1.06 -13.31
N GLU A 102 -22.44 -0.13 -14.22
CA GLU A 102 -23.48 0.59 -14.98
C GLU A 102 -24.41 -0.36 -15.75
N VAL A 103 -23.87 -1.42 -16.36
CA VAL A 103 -24.68 -2.45 -17.02
C VAL A 103 -25.50 -3.26 -16.02
N VAL A 104 -24.96 -3.55 -14.84
CA VAL A 104 -25.70 -4.23 -13.77
C VAL A 104 -26.89 -3.39 -13.30
N GLU A 105 -26.71 -2.07 -13.20
CA GLU A 105 -27.75 -1.14 -12.76
C GLU A 105 -28.80 -0.86 -13.86
N THR A 106 -28.37 -0.72 -15.11
CA THR A 106 -29.23 -0.21 -16.20
C THR A 106 -29.67 -1.28 -17.20
N GLY A 107 -29.05 -2.45 -17.19
CA GLY A 107 -29.27 -3.52 -18.18
C GLY A 107 -28.72 -3.22 -19.58
N SER A 108 -28.02 -2.10 -19.78
CA SER A 108 -27.61 -1.66 -21.11
C SER A 108 -26.21 -1.05 -21.11
N ILE A 109 -25.58 -1.01 -22.29
CA ILE A 109 -24.27 -0.41 -22.48
C ILE A 109 -24.35 0.67 -23.56
N SER A 110 -24.06 1.92 -23.19
CA SER A 110 -23.96 3.01 -24.15
C SER A 110 -22.58 3.00 -24.81
N ARG A 111 -22.55 2.78 -26.12
CA ARG A 111 -21.36 3.00 -26.94
C ARG A 111 -21.38 4.48 -27.36
N GLY A 112 -20.51 5.29 -26.75
CA GLY A 112 -20.27 6.67 -27.18
C GLY A 112 -19.74 6.75 -28.60
#